data_AF-A0A8J3VLC8-F1
#
_entry.id   AF-A0A8J3VLC8-F1
#
_cell.length_a   1.000
_cell.length_b   1.000
_cell.length_c   1.000
_cell.angle_alpha   90.00
_cell.angle_beta   90.00
_cell.angle_gamma   90.00
#
_symmetry.space_group_name_H-M   'P 1'
#
loop_
_entity.id
_entity.type
_entity.pdbx_description
1 polymer ?
#
loop_
_entity_poly.entity_id
_entity_poly.type
_entity_poly.pdbx_seq_one_letter_code
_entity_poly.pdbx_strand_id
1 'polypeptide(L)'
;MSTNNSRLWWIVGGAWALLLVGLGTWSAFNSPATVRDQSTVVSGKATIDRVVGQISDKLSEPWRLDDGGYQESTCSITPMRDGKSATRTVTLSGPDGSEQAELVRLADQFDSRIRSSGTQASSLYFDAGNFVAVRARDHGPGVIVVELKTGCRPE
;
A
#
# COMPACT_ATOMS: atom_id res chain seq x y z
N MET A 1 -24.01 -2.86 -58.12
CA MET A 1 -22.95 -3.29 -57.18
C MET A 1 -23.36 -2.91 -55.77
N SER A 2 -24.01 -3.81 -55.04
CA SER A 2 -24.46 -3.60 -53.66
C SER A 2 -23.94 -4.73 -52.78
N THR A 3 -22.65 -4.72 -52.49
CA THR A 3 -22.00 -5.67 -51.59
C THR A 3 -20.68 -5.09 -51.11
N ASN A 4 -20.72 -4.14 -50.17
CA ASN A 4 -19.51 -3.84 -49.37
C ASN A 4 -19.76 -3.22 -47.99
N ASN A 5 -20.99 -2.80 -47.65
CA ASN A 5 -21.27 -2.25 -46.32
C ASN A 5 -21.22 -3.32 -45.22
N SER A 6 -21.74 -4.54 -45.46
CA SER A 6 -21.76 -5.60 -44.45
C SER A 6 -20.36 -5.97 -43.96
N ARG A 7 -19.40 -6.18 -44.87
CA ARG A 7 -18.00 -6.46 -44.50
C ARG A 7 -17.34 -5.31 -43.76
N LEU A 8 -17.60 -4.07 -44.17
CA LEU A 8 -17.07 -2.88 -43.48
C LEU A 8 -17.57 -2.81 -42.04
N TRP A 9 -18.87 -3.05 -41.81
CA TRP A 9 -19.45 -3.07 -40.46
C TRP A 9 -18.89 -4.20 -39.58
N TRP A 10 -18.61 -5.37 -40.15
CA TRP A 10 -17.94 -6.46 -39.42
C TRP A 10 -16.49 -6.12 -39.06
N ILE A 11 -15.75 -5.46 -39.95
CA ILE A 11 -14.38 -5.02 -39.67
C ILE A 11 -14.38 -3.95 -38.59
N VAL A 12 -15.25 -2.95 -38.71
CA VAL A 12 -15.36 -1.87 -37.71
C VAL A 12 -15.81 -2.43 -36.36
N GLY A 13 -16.80 -3.33 -36.35
CA GLY A 13 -17.27 -3.99 -35.13
C GLY A 13 -16.19 -4.86 -34.48
N GLY A 14 -15.44 -5.62 -35.27
CA GLY A 14 -14.33 -6.45 -34.80
C GLY A 14 -13.17 -5.61 -34.24
N ALA A 15 -12.80 -4.53 -34.92
CA ALA A 15 -11.79 -3.59 -34.45
C ALA A 15 -12.20 -2.93 -33.13
N TRP A 16 -13.47 -2.51 -33.02
CA TRP A 16 -14.02 -1.96 -31.78
C TRP A 16 -14.04 -2.99 -30.64
N ALA A 17 -14.45 -4.23 -30.92
CA ALA A 17 -14.44 -5.29 -29.92
C ALA A 17 -13.03 -5.55 -29.40
N LEU A 18 -12.03 -5.66 -30.29
CA LEU A 18 -10.62 -5.81 -29.90
C LEU A 18 -10.10 -4.63 -29.10
N LEU A 19 -10.45 -3.40 -29.49
CA LEU A 19 -10.07 -2.19 -28.78
C LEU A 19 -10.68 -2.15 -27.36
N LEU A 20 -11.96 -2.49 -27.21
CA LEU A 20 -12.62 -2.55 -25.91
C LEU A 20 -12.06 -3.65 -25.01
N VAL A 21 -11.77 -4.83 -25.57
CA VAL A 21 -11.14 -5.93 -24.83
C VAL A 21 -9.74 -5.54 -24.39
N GLY A 22 -8.95 -4.91 -25.28
CA GLY A 22 -7.61 -4.43 -24.97
C GLY A 22 -7.61 -3.39 -23.85
N LEU A 23 -8.42 -2.34 -24.00
CA LEU A 23 -8.55 -1.28 -22.99
C LEU A 23 -9.12 -1.79 -21.67
N GLY A 24 -10.12 -2.68 -21.72
CA GLY A 24 -10.72 -3.28 -20.53
C GLY A 24 -9.73 -4.14 -19.76
N THR A 25 -8.94 -4.96 -20.46
CA THR A 25 -7.88 -5.77 -19.86
C THR A 25 -6.80 -4.89 -19.26
N TRP A 26 -6.33 -3.88 -19.99
CA TRP A 26 -5.34 -2.94 -19.48
C TRP A 26 -5.83 -2.20 -18.23
N SER A 27 -7.07 -1.72 -18.24
CA SER A 27 -7.68 -1.07 -17.08
C SER A 27 -7.79 -2.03 -15.89
N ALA A 28 -8.23 -3.26 -16.09
CA ALA A 28 -8.35 -4.25 -15.01
C ALA A 28 -7.03 -4.52 -14.28
N PHE A 29 -5.89 -4.43 -14.98
CA PHE A 29 -4.56 -4.66 -14.38
C PHE A 29 -3.86 -3.40 -13.88
N ASN A 30 -4.18 -2.23 -14.42
CA ASN A 30 -3.42 -0.99 -14.14
C ASN A 30 -4.23 0.07 -13.37
N SER A 31 -5.56 -0.04 -13.31
CA SER A 31 -6.37 0.90 -12.56
C SER A 31 -6.28 0.62 -11.06
N PRO A 32 -6.00 1.62 -10.22
CA PRO A 32 -5.96 1.43 -8.78
C PRO A 32 -7.32 0.99 -8.25
N ALA A 33 -7.31 0.11 -7.24
CA ALA A 33 -8.53 -0.34 -6.59
C ALA A 33 -9.29 0.85 -6.00
N THR A 34 -10.59 0.94 -6.27
CA THR A 34 -11.44 2.01 -5.71
C THR A 34 -11.96 1.63 -4.32
N VAL A 35 -11.94 0.34 -3.97
CA VAL A 35 -12.29 -0.20 -2.65
C VAL A 35 -11.32 -1.33 -2.26
N ARG A 36 -11.13 -1.56 -0.95
CA ARG A 36 -10.25 -2.62 -0.41
C ARG A 36 -10.61 -4.01 -0.94
N ASP A 37 -11.91 -4.28 -1.11
CA ASP A 37 -12.45 -5.57 -1.55
C ASP A 37 -12.13 -5.91 -3.01
N GLN A 38 -11.61 -4.95 -3.79
CA GLN A 38 -11.10 -5.15 -5.15
C GLN A 38 -9.59 -5.47 -5.18
N SER A 39 -8.93 -5.53 -4.02
CA SER A 39 -7.50 -5.83 -3.89
C SER A 39 -7.29 -7.04 -2.99
N THR A 40 -6.47 -7.99 -3.42
CA THR A 40 -6.16 -9.18 -2.61
C THR A 40 -5.18 -8.85 -1.48
N VAL A 41 -5.12 -9.70 -0.46
CA VAL A 41 -4.12 -9.60 0.61
C VAL A 41 -2.71 -9.71 0.03
N VAL A 42 -2.50 -10.53 -1.01
CA VAL A 42 -1.22 -10.68 -1.72
C VAL A 42 -0.78 -9.35 -2.35
N SER A 43 -1.70 -8.65 -3.01
CA SER A 43 -1.43 -7.32 -3.58
C SER A 43 -1.07 -6.30 -2.48
N GLY A 44 -1.77 -6.36 -1.34
CA GLY A 44 -1.44 -5.54 -0.17
C GLY A 44 -0.04 -5.84 0.38
N LYS A 45 0.36 -7.11 0.46
CA LYS A 45 1.70 -7.52 0.92
C LYS A 45 2.80 -7.00 -0.03
N ALA A 46 2.60 -7.09 -1.34
CA ALA A 46 3.54 -6.52 -2.32
C ALA A 46 3.71 -4.99 -2.17
N THR A 47 2.65 -4.27 -1.80
CA THR A 47 2.76 -2.85 -1.42
C THR A 47 3.55 -2.66 -0.15
N ILE A 48 3.32 -3.49 0.88
CA ILE A 48 4.10 -3.45 2.12
C ILE A 48 5.59 -3.69 1.83
N ASP A 49 5.94 -4.71 1.04
CA ASP A 49 7.33 -5.02 0.67
C ASP A 49 8.03 -3.81 0.03
N ARG A 50 7.35 -3.14 -0.91
CA ARG A 50 7.85 -1.94 -1.57
C ARG A 50 8.10 -0.81 -0.57
N VAL A 51 7.16 -0.58 0.35
CA VAL A 51 7.26 0.50 1.34
C VAL A 51 8.39 0.22 2.32
N VAL A 52 8.55 -1.04 2.77
CA VAL A 52 9.67 -1.42 3.64
C VAL A 52 11.01 -1.16 2.96
N GLY A 53 11.14 -1.51 1.67
CA GLY A 53 12.33 -1.17 0.87
C GLY A 53 12.56 0.35 0.80
N GLN A 54 11.52 1.12 0.51
CA GLN A 54 11.62 2.59 0.48
C GLN A 54 11.98 3.20 1.84
N ILE A 55 11.45 2.67 2.94
CA ILE A 55 11.84 3.12 4.29
C ILE A 55 13.32 2.85 4.48
N SER A 56 13.78 1.61 4.22
CA SER A 56 15.19 1.23 4.33
C SER A 56 16.12 2.14 3.52
N ASP A 57 15.77 2.44 2.26
CA ASP A 57 16.57 3.31 1.39
C ASP A 57 16.59 4.76 1.85
N LYS A 58 15.53 5.19 2.54
CA LYS A 58 15.37 6.57 2.97
C LYS A 58 15.92 6.82 4.35
N LEU A 59 16.27 5.83 5.17
CA LEU A 59 16.79 6.03 6.54
C LEU A 59 18.05 6.90 6.58
N SER A 60 18.18 7.71 7.64
CA SER A 60 19.42 8.45 7.87
C SER A 60 20.43 7.58 8.62
N GLU A 61 21.73 7.75 8.34
CA GLU A 61 22.73 7.15 9.22
C GLU A 61 22.71 7.86 10.60
N PRO A 62 22.81 7.14 11.74
CA PRO A 62 23.15 5.72 11.88
C PRO A 62 21.92 4.80 12.15
N TRP A 63 20.72 5.19 11.70
CA TRP A 63 19.51 4.38 11.89
C TRP A 63 19.58 3.06 11.13
N ARG A 64 19.02 2.02 11.73
CA ARG A 64 18.91 0.67 11.17
C ARG A 64 17.47 0.19 11.20
N LEU A 65 17.10 -0.61 10.22
CA LEU A 65 15.80 -1.29 10.15
C LEU A 65 15.97 -2.75 10.58
N ASP A 66 15.15 -3.18 11.52
CA ASP A 66 14.93 -4.58 11.87
C ASP A 66 13.50 -4.98 11.48
N ASP A 67 13.34 -6.15 10.88
CA ASP A 67 12.07 -6.58 10.29
C ASP A 67 11.48 -7.76 11.06
N GLY A 68 10.37 -7.50 11.75
CA GLY A 68 9.65 -8.51 12.51
C GLY A 68 8.83 -9.49 11.66
N GLY A 69 8.80 -9.29 10.34
CA GLY A 69 8.09 -10.14 9.39
C GLY A 69 6.58 -9.95 9.39
N TYR A 70 5.89 -10.79 8.62
CA TYR A 70 4.43 -10.73 8.47
C TYR A 70 3.70 -11.50 9.57
N GLN A 71 2.63 -10.88 10.06
CA GLN A 71 1.59 -11.49 10.88
C GLN A 71 0.28 -11.47 10.09
N GLU A 72 -0.28 -12.64 9.82
CA GLU A 72 -1.55 -12.79 9.12
C GLU A 72 -2.66 -13.19 10.09
N SER A 73 -3.84 -12.62 9.88
CA SER A 73 -5.05 -12.98 10.63
C SER A 73 -6.25 -13.12 9.70
N THR A 74 -7.15 -14.03 10.06
CA THR A 74 -8.46 -14.17 9.40
C THR A 74 -9.38 -13.04 9.84
N CYS A 75 -10.21 -12.57 8.92
CA CYS A 75 -11.18 -11.51 9.18
C CYS A 75 -12.43 -11.72 8.32
N SER A 76 -13.53 -11.06 8.66
CA SER A 76 -14.76 -11.11 7.88
C SER A 76 -14.90 -9.80 7.09
N ILE A 77 -14.99 -9.90 5.76
CA ILE A 77 -15.27 -8.76 4.87
C ILE A 77 -16.77 -8.46 4.93
N THR A 78 -17.58 -9.52 4.83
CA THR A 78 -19.02 -9.49 5.04
C THR A 78 -19.45 -10.74 5.82
N PRO A 79 -20.67 -10.78 6.39
CA PRO A 79 -21.16 -11.95 7.11
C PRO A 79 -21.12 -13.27 6.32
N MET A 80 -21.01 -13.22 4.99
CA MET A 80 -20.98 -14.38 4.10
C MET A 80 -19.63 -14.53 3.36
N ARG A 81 -18.66 -13.66 3.64
CA ARG A 81 -17.37 -13.63 2.93
C ARG A 81 -16.23 -13.37 3.89
N ASP A 82 -15.41 -14.39 4.08
CA ASP A 82 -14.16 -14.31 4.81
C ASP A 82 -13.07 -13.62 3.99
N GLY A 83 -12.03 -13.20 4.70
CA GLY A 83 -10.84 -12.58 4.15
C GLY A 83 -9.65 -12.76 5.06
N LYS A 84 -8.54 -12.17 4.64
CA LYS A 84 -7.30 -12.11 5.39
C LYS A 84 -6.84 -10.68 5.56
N SER A 85 -6.14 -10.44 6.66
CA SER A 85 -5.38 -9.21 6.87
C SER A 85 -3.94 -9.55 7.17
N ALA A 86 -3.03 -8.74 6.64
CA ALA A 86 -1.61 -8.86 6.91
C ALA A 86 -1.12 -7.58 7.60
N THR A 87 -0.33 -7.77 8.65
CA THR A 87 0.42 -6.72 9.33
C THR A 87 1.90 -7.05 9.23
N ARG A 88 2.73 -6.08 8.91
CA ARG A 88 4.20 -6.20 9.04
C ARG A 88 4.68 -5.09 9.94
N THR A 89 5.49 -5.45 10.92
CA THR A 89 6.06 -4.51 11.87
C THR A 89 7.55 -4.45 11.63
N VAL A 90 8.08 -3.24 11.40
CA VAL A 90 9.51 -2.98 11.32
C VAL A 90 9.90 -2.04 12.44
N THR A 91 11.05 -2.29 13.04
CA THR A 91 11.61 -1.50 14.13
C THR A 91 12.79 -0.71 13.58
N LEU A 92 12.78 0.59 13.77
CA LEU A 92 13.90 1.45 13.44
C LEU A 92 14.66 1.73 14.73
N SER A 93 15.97 1.50 14.71
CA SER A 93 16.85 1.72 15.86
C SER A 93 17.95 2.72 15.51
N GLY A 94 18.16 3.72 16.37
CA GLY A 94 19.12 4.80 16.14
C GLY A 94 19.57 5.44 17.46
N PRO A 95 20.22 6.62 17.39
CA PRO A 95 20.68 7.34 18.57
C PRO A 95 19.52 7.88 19.41
N ASP A 96 19.61 7.73 20.72
CA ASP A 96 18.64 8.27 21.68
C ASP A 96 18.46 9.79 21.50
N GLY A 97 17.21 10.25 21.50
CA GLY A 97 16.83 11.66 21.37
C GLY A 97 16.76 12.15 19.92
N SER A 98 17.01 11.30 18.92
CA SER A 98 16.90 11.62 17.50
C SER A 98 15.62 11.11 16.82
N GLU A 99 14.73 10.45 17.56
CA GLU A 99 13.53 9.77 17.08
C GLU A 99 12.58 10.76 16.40
N GLN A 100 12.35 11.92 17.05
CA GLN A 100 11.51 12.97 16.52
C GLN A 100 12.05 13.52 15.19
N ALA A 101 13.36 13.75 15.11
CA ALA A 101 14.00 14.29 13.91
C ALA A 101 13.91 13.30 12.75
N GLU A 102 14.13 12.01 13.02
CA GLU A 102 14.00 10.97 12.01
C GLU A 102 12.55 10.77 11.55
N LEU A 103 11.58 10.83 12.48
CA LEU A 103 10.15 10.81 12.13
C LEU A 103 9.75 11.98 11.24
N VAL A 104 10.24 13.20 11.51
CA VAL A 104 9.98 14.37 10.67
C VAL A 104 10.57 14.19 9.28
N ARG A 105 11.81 13.73 9.21
CA ARG A 105 12.50 13.51 7.94
C ARG A 105 11.82 12.44 7.09
N LEU A 106 11.41 11.33 7.71
CA LEU A 106 10.60 10.31 7.04
C LEU A 106 9.25 10.90 6.59
N ALA A 107 8.63 11.75 7.41
CA ALA A 107 7.38 12.39 7.04
C ALA A 107 7.48 13.18 5.74
N ASP A 108 8.52 14.02 5.64
CA ASP A 108 8.80 14.85 4.47
C ASP A 108 9.09 13.99 3.23
N GLN A 109 9.81 12.87 3.39
CA GLN A 109 10.15 11.96 2.30
C GLN A 109 8.95 11.19 1.73
N PHE A 110 7.89 11.02 2.51
CA PHE A 110 6.66 10.33 2.13
C PHE A 110 5.49 11.30 1.89
N ASP A 111 5.74 12.61 1.84
CA ASP A 111 4.71 13.67 1.75
C ASP A 111 3.55 13.44 2.74
N SER A 112 3.93 13.10 3.97
CA SER A 112 3.01 12.67 5.01
C SER A 112 3.03 13.62 6.19
N ARG A 113 1.94 13.65 6.96
CA ARG A 113 1.79 14.58 8.08
C ARG A 113 2.08 13.88 9.39
N ILE A 114 2.89 14.53 10.22
CA ILE A 114 3.06 14.13 11.61
C ILE A 114 1.82 14.55 12.39
N ARG A 115 1.26 13.61 13.14
CA ARG A 115 0.30 13.91 14.19
C ARG A 115 1.05 13.92 15.51
N SER A 116 1.28 15.12 16.03
CA SER A 116 1.70 15.30 17.41
C SER A 116 0.46 15.20 18.30
N SER A 117 0.50 14.28 19.27
CA SER A 117 -0.57 14.06 20.23
C SER A 117 -0.20 14.69 21.57
N GLY A 118 0.10 15.99 21.60
CA GLY A 118 0.40 16.72 22.84
C GLY A 118 1.46 16.04 23.71
N THR A 119 1.05 15.45 24.84
CA THR A 119 1.89 14.70 25.79
C THR A 119 2.33 13.30 25.33
N GLN A 120 1.89 12.82 24.17
CA GLN A 120 2.29 11.51 23.62
C GLN A 120 3.34 11.63 22.52
N ALA A 121 4.12 10.56 22.36
CA ALA A 121 5.06 10.32 21.26
C ALA A 121 4.47 10.72 19.90
N SER A 122 5.25 11.45 19.10
CA SER A 122 4.85 11.83 17.75
C SER A 122 4.58 10.60 16.91
N SER A 123 3.50 10.68 16.11
CA SER A 123 3.10 9.60 15.23
C SER A 123 3.05 10.06 13.78
N LEU A 124 3.54 9.21 12.89
CA LEU A 124 3.41 9.36 11.45
C LEU A 124 2.26 8.51 10.95
N TYR A 125 1.46 9.03 10.02
CA TYR A 125 0.49 8.22 9.30
C TYR A 125 0.40 8.64 7.84
N PHE A 126 0.41 7.63 6.95
CA PHE A 126 0.03 7.81 5.55
C PHE A 126 -0.59 6.55 4.97
N ASP A 127 -1.30 6.73 3.85
CA ASP A 127 -1.77 5.64 3.00
C ASP A 127 -0.73 5.45 1.88
N ALA A 128 -0.12 4.27 1.83
CA ALA A 128 0.92 3.96 0.85
C ALA A 128 0.36 3.57 -0.54
N GLY A 129 -0.91 3.87 -0.78
CA GLY A 129 -1.67 3.36 -1.91
C GLY A 129 -2.10 1.91 -1.67
N ASN A 130 -2.99 1.44 -2.54
CA ASN A 130 -3.60 0.12 -2.39
C ASN A 130 -4.17 -0.09 -0.97
N PHE A 131 -4.66 0.96 -0.30
CA PHE A 131 -5.22 0.95 1.06
C PHE A 131 -4.30 0.38 2.16
N VAL A 132 -2.98 0.45 1.97
CA VAL A 132 -2.01 0.02 2.99
C VAL A 132 -1.75 1.18 3.94
N ALA A 133 -2.16 1.01 5.19
CA ALA A 133 -1.94 2.00 6.24
C ALA A 133 -0.53 1.83 6.82
N VAL A 134 0.24 2.91 6.85
CA VAL A 134 1.56 2.96 7.49
C VAL A 134 1.46 3.85 8.73
N ARG A 135 1.92 3.34 9.88
CA ARG A 135 1.96 4.07 11.14
C ARG A 135 3.33 3.95 11.77
N ALA A 136 4.05 5.05 11.91
CA ALA A 136 5.29 5.09 12.69
C ALA A 136 5.03 5.78 14.03
N ARG A 137 5.60 5.26 15.11
CA ARG A 137 5.51 5.85 16.45
C ARG A 137 6.83 5.67 17.18
N ASP A 138 7.24 6.70 17.90
CA ASP A 138 8.30 6.59 18.89
C ASP A 138 7.84 5.63 20.01
N HIS A 139 8.73 4.69 20.35
CA HIS A 139 8.51 3.62 21.33
C HIS A 139 9.53 3.63 22.46
N GLY A 140 10.26 4.73 22.64
CA GLY A 140 11.29 4.89 23.67
C GLY A 140 12.66 5.23 23.08
N PRO A 141 13.69 5.31 23.95
CA PRO A 141 15.02 5.77 23.56
C PRO A 141 15.59 4.98 22.38
N GLY A 142 15.87 5.69 21.30
CA GLY A 142 16.47 5.18 20.07
C GLY A 142 15.55 4.28 19.25
N VAL A 143 14.24 4.20 19.53
CA VAL A 143 13.34 3.21 18.91
C VAL A 143 12.09 3.85 18.30
N ILE A 144 11.89 3.61 17.00
CA ILE A 144 10.63 3.91 16.29
C ILE A 144 10.04 2.60 15.80
N VAL A 145 8.78 2.34 16.12
CA VAL A 145 8.04 1.18 15.60
C VAL A 145 7.17 1.62 14.43
N VAL A 146 7.34 0.98 13.28
CA VAL A 146 6.54 1.20 12.08
C VAL A 146 5.66 -0.02 11.80
N GLU A 147 4.36 0.21 11.78
CA GLU A 147 3.35 -0.82 11.53
C GLU A 147 2.68 -0.58 10.17
N LEU A 148 2.76 -1.57 9.28
CA LEU A 148 2.14 -1.56 7.97
C LEU A 148 0.99 -2.56 7.93
N LYS A 149 -0.22 -2.10 7.60
CA LYS A 149 -1.45 -2.92 7.64
C LYS A 149 -2.21 -2.88 6.32
N THR A 150 -2.58 -4.05 5.79
CA THR A 150 -3.46 -4.14 4.61
C THR A 150 -4.93 -3.88 4.97
N GLY A 151 -5.33 -4.13 6.22
CA GLY A 151 -6.74 -4.31 6.58
C GLY A 151 -7.32 -5.61 6.04
N CYS A 152 -8.62 -5.84 6.26
CA CYS A 152 -9.30 -7.05 5.80
C CYS A 152 -9.53 -7.02 4.29
N ARG A 153 -9.18 -8.11 3.59
CA ARG A 153 -9.24 -8.23 2.12
C ARG A 153 -9.51 -9.66 1.67
N PRO A 154 -10.00 -9.85 0.43
CA PRO A 154 -10.00 -11.16 -0.20
C PRO A 154 -8.59 -11.75 -0.26
N GLU A 155 -8.49 -13.07 -0.21
CA GLU A 155 -7.23 -13.79 -0.36
C GLU A 155 -6.62 -13.66 -1.77
#